data_AF-A0A0D7P6S9-F1
#
_entry.id   AF-A0A0D7P6S9-F1
#
_cell.length_a   1.000
_cell.length_b   1.000
_cell.length_c   1.000
_cell.angle_alpha   90.00
_cell.angle_beta   90.00
_cell.angle_gamma   90.00
#
_symmetry.space_group_name_H-M   'P 1'
#
loop_
_entity.id
_entity.type
_entity.pdbx_description
1 polymer ?
#
loop_
_entity_poly.entity_id
_entity_poly.type
_entity_poly.pdbx_seq_one_letter_code
_entity_poly.pdbx_strand_id
1 'polypeptide(L)'
;MTQLLLLPLMVYAACGLVLSLAAHILSLFGVEFGTALFFALHVGIFPLWIPVVFLSMKMASGTSRRDFWKVALSGCPPWMRYMTRGFFIYAIVNFAIFFFLAVGHPSVKQVSGAPSAVELHGFSGHWMAFYSAGLAVLTTAYRRGLSNLQRHCPFGHDVGWSDKFCPTCGASIPADSSLS
;
A
#
# COMPACT_ATOMS: atom_id res chain seq x y z
N MET A 1 -13.02 10.47 -17.01
CA MET A 1 -12.91 11.33 -15.80
C MET A 1 -12.28 10.64 -14.60
N THR A 2 -12.64 9.40 -14.28
CA THR A 2 -12.18 8.77 -13.03
C THR A 2 -10.68 8.40 -13.01
N GLN A 3 -10.05 8.14 -14.17
CA GLN A 3 -8.59 7.97 -14.26
C GLN A 3 -7.80 9.25 -13.93
N LEU A 4 -8.38 10.45 -14.14
CA LEU A 4 -7.74 11.72 -13.75
C LEU A 4 -7.60 11.85 -12.23
N LEU A 5 -8.43 11.16 -11.44
CA LEU A 5 -8.33 11.16 -9.98
C LEU A 5 -7.27 10.17 -9.47
N LEU A 6 -6.94 9.11 -10.24
CA LEU A 6 -5.93 8.14 -9.81
C LEU A 6 -4.51 8.70 -9.93
N LEU A 7 -4.23 9.49 -10.98
CA LEU A 7 -2.93 10.10 -11.18
C LEU A 7 -2.44 10.97 -10.00
N PRO A 8 -3.22 11.93 -9.47
CA PRO A 8 -2.78 12.72 -8.32
C PRO A 8 -2.61 11.84 -7.07
N LEU A 9 -3.43 10.82 -6.88
CA LEU A 9 -3.25 9.86 -5.77
C LEU A 9 -1.97 9.03 -5.92
N MET A 10 -1.60 8.62 -7.14
CA MET A 10 -0.36 7.93 -7.43
C MET A 10 0.85 8.84 -7.18
N VAL A 11 0.79 10.10 -7.64
CA VAL A 11 1.83 11.10 -7.36
C VAL A 11 1.96 11.33 -5.85
N TYR A 12 0.84 11.46 -5.14
CA TYR A 12 0.81 11.59 -3.68
C TYR A 12 1.50 10.39 -3.00
N ALA A 13 1.14 9.17 -3.39
CA ALA A 13 1.75 7.95 -2.86
C ALA A 13 3.25 7.86 -3.18
N ALA A 14 3.67 8.26 -4.38
CA ALA A 14 5.07 8.29 -4.79
C ALA A 14 5.87 9.33 -3.99
N CYS A 15 5.34 10.54 -3.81
CA CYS A 15 5.96 11.57 -2.97
C CYS A 15 6.09 11.10 -1.52
N GLY A 16 5.04 10.50 -0.94
CA GLY A 16 5.10 9.94 0.41
C GLY A 16 6.13 8.80 0.54
N LEU A 17 6.27 7.96 -0.50
CA LEU A 17 7.29 6.91 -0.53
C LEU A 17 8.71 7.48 -0.59
N VAL A 18 8.96 8.47 -1.45
CA VAL A 18 10.27 9.12 -1.55
C VAL A 18 10.63 9.84 -0.25
N LEU A 19 9.69 10.59 0.32
CA LEU A 19 9.90 11.30 1.59
C LEU A 19 10.12 10.33 2.76
N SER A 20 9.37 9.23 2.83
CA SER A 20 9.57 8.22 3.87
C SER A 20 10.91 7.48 3.73
N LEU A 21 11.33 7.17 2.49
CA LEU A 21 12.65 6.59 2.23
C LEU A 21 13.78 7.57 2.59
N ALA A 22 13.64 8.85 2.22
CA ALA A 22 14.61 9.88 2.58
C ALA A 22 14.71 10.03 4.11
N ALA A 23 13.57 10.14 4.80
CA ALA A 23 13.50 10.19 6.27
C ALA A 23 14.15 8.96 6.91
N HIS A 24 13.93 7.77 6.34
CA HIS A 24 14.55 6.54 6.80
C HIS A 24 16.08 6.57 6.65
N ILE A 25 16.59 6.94 5.47
CA ILE A 25 18.04 7.07 5.22
C ILE A 25 18.66 8.12 6.15
N LEU A 26 18.03 9.28 6.29
CA LEU A 26 18.49 10.35 7.20
C LEU A 26 18.55 9.88 8.65
N SER A 27 17.56 9.09 9.10
CA SER A 27 17.56 8.52 10.44
C SER A 27 18.72 7.55 10.70
N LEU A 28 19.20 6.84 9.66
CA LEU A 28 20.38 5.97 9.77
C LEU A 28 21.67 6.77 10.03
N PHE A 29 21.73 8.02 9.60
CA PHE A 29 22.84 8.93 9.88
C PHE A 29 22.65 9.73 11.18
N GLY A 30 21.61 9.44 11.97
CA GLY A 30 21.28 10.18 13.19
C GLY A 30 20.78 11.60 12.94
N VAL A 31 20.35 11.91 11.71
CA VAL A 31 19.78 13.22 11.39
C VAL A 31 18.33 13.25 11.86
N GLU A 32 18.06 14.09 12.86
CA GLU A 32 16.71 14.37 13.32
C GLU A 32 15.99 15.32 12.36
N PHE A 33 14.68 15.12 12.20
CA PHE A 33 13.83 16.00 11.39
C PHE A 33 12.60 16.41 12.18
N GLY A 34 12.06 17.58 11.85
CA GLY A 34 11.03 18.22 12.65
C GLY A 34 9.76 17.39 12.84
N THR A 35 9.10 17.61 13.98
CA THR A 35 7.79 17.02 14.34
C THR A 35 6.77 17.15 13.23
N ALA A 36 6.77 18.28 12.50
CA ALA A 36 5.88 18.51 11.38
C ALA A 36 6.01 17.45 10.27
N LEU A 37 7.24 17.06 9.90
CA LEU A 37 7.47 16.03 8.87
C LEU A 37 7.05 14.65 9.36
N PHE A 38 7.32 14.33 10.63
CA PHE A 38 6.86 13.11 11.26
C PHE A 38 5.34 12.99 11.19
N PHE A 39 4.61 14.00 11.66
CA PHE A 39 3.15 14.00 11.63
C PHE A 39 2.60 14.03 10.20
N ALA A 40 3.24 14.77 9.28
CA ALA A 40 2.82 14.80 7.88
C ALA A 40 2.92 13.41 7.22
N LEU A 41 4.01 12.68 7.44
CA LEU A 41 4.18 11.32 6.90
C LEU A 41 3.24 10.32 7.58
N HIS A 42 3.07 10.44 8.90
CA HIS A 42 2.25 9.53 9.69
C HIS A 42 0.74 9.71 9.42
N VAL A 43 0.25 10.96 9.47
CA VAL A 43 -1.16 11.27 9.22
C VAL A 43 -1.47 11.23 7.72
N GLY A 44 -0.51 11.55 6.86
CA GLY A 44 -0.66 11.51 5.39
C GLY A 44 -0.97 10.12 4.83
N ILE A 45 -0.71 9.06 5.58
CA ILE A 45 -1.12 7.71 5.22
C ILE A 45 -2.65 7.59 5.15
N PHE A 46 -3.39 8.21 6.07
CA PHE A 46 -4.84 8.01 6.16
C PHE A 46 -5.61 8.53 4.93
N PRO A 47 -5.40 9.76 4.45
CA PRO A 47 -6.04 10.24 3.22
C PRO A 47 -5.73 9.39 1.99
N LEU A 48 -4.54 8.80 1.92
CA LEU A 48 -4.18 7.84 0.86
C LEU A 48 -4.85 6.48 1.05
N TRP A 49 -4.91 5.98 2.28
CA TRP A 49 -5.37 4.63 2.55
C TRP A 49 -6.87 4.46 2.42
N ILE A 50 -7.66 5.49 2.70
CA ILE A 50 -9.11 5.47 2.47
C ILE A 50 -9.45 5.04 1.03
N PRO A 51 -9.02 5.75 -0.03
CA PRO A 51 -9.30 5.34 -1.41
C PRO A 51 -8.63 4.02 -1.79
N VAL A 52 -7.42 3.72 -1.28
CA VAL A 52 -6.73 2.44 -1.54
C VAL A 52 -7.55 1.26 -1.04
N VAL A 53 -8.12 1.34 0.16
CA VAL A 53 -8.96 0.29 0.75
C VAL A 53 -10.24 0.12 -0.06
N PHE A 54 -10.95 1.20 -0.37
CA PHE A 54 -12.17 1.14 -1.18
C PHE A 54 -11.91 0.51 -2.57
N LEU A 55 -10.83 0.92 -3.23
CA LEU A 55 -10.43 0.34 -4.52
C LEU A 55 -10.05 -1.13 -4.39
N SER A 56 -9.33 -1.50 -3.33
CA SER A 56 -8.95 -2.90 -3.10
C SER A 56 -10.14 -3.79 -2.80
N MET A 57 -11.10 -3.31 -2.00
CA MET A 57 -12.36 -4.01 -1.75
C MET A 57 -13.16 -4.22 -3.03
N LYS A 58 -13.23 -3.20 -3.90
CA LYS A 58 -13.89 -3.30 -5.20
C LYS A 58 -13.19 -4.27 -6.14
N MET A 59 -11.85 -4.26 -6.20
CA MET A 59 -11.09 -5.19 -7.03
C MET A 59 -11.15 -6.65 -6.54
N ALA A 60 -11.31 -6.83 -5.23
CA ALA A 60 -11.29 -8.14 -4.58
C ALA A 60 -12.69 -8.65 -4.24
N SER A 61 -13.76 -8.01 -4.74
CA SER A 61 -15.13 -8.47 -4.54
C SER A 61 -15.29 -9.91 -5.04
N GLY A 62 -15.84 -10.79 -4.21
CA GLY A 62 -16.03 -12.22 -4.57
C GLY A 62 -14.76 -13.07 -4.49
N THR A 63 -13.62 -12.54 -4.05
CA THR A 63 -12.36 -13.30 -3.94
C THR A 63 -12.07 -13.74 -2.51
N SER A 64 -11.34 -14.86 -2.37
CA SER A 64 -10.93 -15.36 -1.06
C SER A 64 -9.97 -14.39 -0.36
N ARG A 65 -10.03 -14.31 0.98
CA ARG A 65 -9.11 -13.45 1.78
C ARG A 65 -7.63 -13.76 1.53
N ARG A 66 -7.28 -15.00 1.18
CA ARG A 66 -5.91 -15.41 0.83
C ARG A 66 -5.44 -14.83 -0.50
N ASP A 67 -6.36 -14.59 -1.44
CA ASP A 67 -6.04 -14.10 -2.77
C ASP A 67 -6.22 -12.59 -2.92
N PHE A 68 -6.79 -11.91 -1.92
CA PHE A 68 -6.96 -10.46 -1.87
C PHE A 68 -5.70 -9.69 -2.33
N TRP A 69 -4.55 -9.96 -1.70
CA TRP A 69 -3.29 -9.28 -2.04
C TRP A 69 -2.75 -9.67 -3.41
N LYS A 70 -3.04 -10.88 -3.88
CA LYS A 70 -2.67 -11.28 -5.25
C LYS A 70 -3.46 -10.47 -6.26
N VAL A 71 -4.76 -10.30 -6.03
CA VAL A 71 -5.66 -9.53 -6.89
C VAL A 71 -5.33 -8.05 -6.85
N ALA A 72 -5.17 -7.46 -5.67
CA ALA A 72 -4.84 -6.04 -5.50
C ALA A 72 -3.50 -5.63 -6.13
N LEU A 73 -2.55 -6.57 -6.26
CA LEU A 73 -1.21 -6.35 -6.83
C LEU A 73 -0.98 -7.05 -8.18
N SER A 74 -2.02 -7.52 -8.86
CA SER A 74 -1.83 -8.29 -10.11
C SER A 74 -1.75 -7.44 -11.37
N GLY A 75 -2.08 -6.15 -11.32
CA GLY A 75 -1.91 -5.24 -12.45
C GLY A 75 -0.62 -4.40 -12.40
N CYS A 76 0.09 -4.36 -11.27
CA CYS A 76 1.31 -3.58 -11.16
C CYS A 76 2.52 -4.30 -11.79
N PRO A 77 3.53 -3.55 -12.29
CA PRO A 77 4.78 -4.11 -12.76
C PRO A 77 5.43 -5.07 -11.74
N PRO A 78 6.14 -6.11 -12.21
CA PRO A 78 6.82 -7.05 -11.32
C PRO A 78 7.75 -6.36 -10.31
N TRP A 79 8.50 -5.35 -10.73
CA TRP A 79 9.42 -4.61 -9.86
C TRP A 79 8.70 -3.94 -8.68
N MET A 80 7.50 -3.38 -8.89
CA MET A 80 6.71 -2.76 -7.83
C MET A 80 6.25 -3.79 -6.82
N ARG A 81 5.85 -4.98 -7.30
CA ARG A 81 5.44 -6.08 -6.44
C ARG A 81 6.58 -6.55 -5.53
N TYR A 82 7.80 -6.67 -6.08
CA TYR A 82 8.98 -7.00 -5.28
C TYR A 82 9.34 -5.88 -4.31
N MET A 83 9.28 -4.63 -4.74
CA MET A 83 9.51 -3.45 -3.89
C MET A 83 8.55 -3.42 -2.69
N THR A 84 7.25 -3.54 -2.91
CA THR A 84 6.25 -3.56 -1.82
C THR A 84 6.50 -4.73 -0.86
N ARG A 85 6.79 -5.93 -1.38
CA ARG A 85 7.14 -7.09 -0.52
C ARG A 85 8.39 -6.83 0.30
N GLY A 86 9.43 -6.28 -0.32
CA GLY A 86 10.69 -5.91 0.33
C GLY A 86 10.46 -4.91 1.46
N PHE A 87 9.75 -3.81 1.21
CA PHE A 87 9.43 -2.83 2.25
C PHE A 87 8.54 -3.38 3.35
N PHE A 88 7.61 -4.29 3.05
CA PHE A 88 6.77 -4.90 4.07
C PHE A 88 7.57 -5.83 5.00
N ILE A 89 8.44 -6.68 4.44
CA ILE A 89 9.35 -7.53 5.23
C ILE A 89 10.28 -6.65 6.06
N TYR A 90 10.87 -5.62 5.44
CA TYR A 90 11.73 -4.67 6.11
C TYR A 90 11.01 -3.96 7.27
N ALA A 91 9.79 -3.46 7.06
CA ALA A 91 9.00 -2.79 8.08
C ALA A 91 8.69 -3.70 9.27
N ILE A 92 8.40 -4.98 9.03
CA ILE A 92 8.18 -5.96 10.11
C ILE A 92 9.46 -6.16 10.93
N VAL A 93 10.59 -6.37 10.27
CA VAL A 93 11.89 -6.55 10.95
C VAL A 93 12.26 -5.28 11.74
N ASN A 94 12.14 -4.12 11.11
CA ASN A 94 12.42 -2.83 11.74
C ASN A 94 11.51 -2.56 12.94
N PHE A 95 10.21 -2.85 12.81
CA PHE A 95 9.24 -2.72 13.89
C PHE A 95 9.53 -3.67 15.05
N ALA A 96 9.93 -4.92 14.76
CA ALA A 96 10.33 -5.87 15.79
C ALA A 96 11.58 -5.39 16.55
N ILE A 97 12.62 -4.94 15.83
CA ILE A 97 13.83 -4.37 16.44
C ILE A 97 13.48 -3.17 17.32
N PHE A 98 12.71 -2.22 16.79
CA PHE A 98 12.25 -1.05 17.54
C PHE A 98 11.47 -1.45 18.80
N PHE A 99 10.54 -2.40 18.69
CA PHE A 99 9.75 -2.88 19.83
C PHE A 99 10.64 -3.46 20.93
N PHE A 100 11.62 -4.29 20.59
CA PHE A 100 12.56 -4.84 21.58
C PHE A 100 13.44 -3.76 22.22
N LEU A 101 13.94 -2.80 21.44
CA LEU A 101 14.75 -1.69 21.98
C LEU A 101 13.94 -0.76 22.87
N ALA A 102 12.69 -0.45 22.50
CA ALA A 102 11.80 0.43 23.25
C ALA A 102 11.32 -0.20 24.57
N VAL A 103 11.09 -1.52 24.60
CA VAL A 103 10.72 -2.25 25.82
C VAL A 103 11.93 -2.45 26.75
N GLY A 104 13.13 -2.62 26.20
CA GLY A 104 14.36 -2.83 26.97
C GLY A 104 14.95 -1.57 27.62
N HIS A 105 14.68 -0.38 27.04
CA HIS A 105 15.20 0.89 27.53
C HIS A 105 14.05 1.92 27.60
N PRO A 106 13.48 2.18 28.80
CA PRO A 106 12.42 3.18 28.93
C PRO A 106 12.97 4.54 28.48
N SER A 107 12.28 5.14 27.51
CA SER A 107 12.59 6.45 26.93
C SER A 107 12.88 7.49 28.01
N VAL A 108 14.10 8.03 28.01
CA VAL A 108 14.41 9.26 28.74
C VAL A 108 13.58 10.35 28.08
N LYS A 109 12.54 10.84 28.78
CA LYS A 109 11.62 11.88 28.28
C LYS A 109 12.39 13.01 27.61
N GLN A 110 12.32 13.09 26.28
CA GLN A 110 12.81 14.27 25.56
C GLN A 110 11.97 15.47 25.98
N VAL A 111 12.64 16.50 26.51
CA VAL A 111 12.04 17.74 27.02
C VAL A 111 11.42 18.60 25.90
N SER A 112 11.71 18.29 24.63
CA SER A 112 11.37 19.08 23.45
C SER A 112 10.15 18.61 22.65
N GLY A 113 9.52 17.48 22.99
CA GLY A 113 8.37 16.94 22.25
C GLY A 113 8.68 16.50 20.81
N ALA A 114 9.96 16.48 20.42
CA ALA A 114 10.41 15.90 19.17
C ALA A 114 10.49 14.37 19.28
N PRO A 115 10.19 13.61 18.21
CA PRO A 115 10.44 12.18 18.19
C PRO A 115 11.95 11.93 18.20
N SER A 116 12.39 11.01 19.05
CA SER A 116 13.77 10.55 19.07
C SER A 116 14.17 9.88 17.76
N ALA A 117 15.46 9.88 17.43
CA ALA A 117 15.98 9.19 16.25
C ALA A 117 15.56 7.70 16.18
N VAL A 118 15.41 7.05 17.33
CA VAL A 118 14.96 5.65 17.44
C VAL A 118 13.48 5.50 17.05
N GLU A 119 12.62 6.42 17.48
CA GLU A 119 11.20 6.46 17.08
C GLU A 119 11.06 6.78 15.58
N LEU A 120 11.82 7.74 15.07
CA LEU A 120 11.87 8.08 13.65
C LEU A 120 12.29 6.87 12.80
N HIS A 121 13.31 6.15 13.24
CA HIS A 121 13.76 4.94 12.57
C HIS A 121 12.68 3.84 12.59
N GLY A 122 12.06 3.59 13.75
CA GLY A 122 10.99 2.62 13.91
C GLY A 122 9.78 2.88 13.00
N PHE A 123 9.29 4.13 12.96
CA PHE A 123 8.11 4.50 12.18
C PHE A 123 8.36 4.69 10.69
N SER A 124 9.56 5.05 10.26
CA SER A 124 9.86 5.30 8.84
C SER A 124 9.71 4.05 7.97
N GLY A 125 10.09 2.88 8.47
CA GLY A 125 9.84 1.60 7.78
C GLY A 125 8.34 1.34 7.56
N HIS A 126 7.51 1.66 8.54
CA HIS A 126 6.05 1.55 8.42
C HIS A 126 5.50 2.45 7.32
N TRP A 127 5.96 3.71 7.25
CA TRP A 127 5.54 4.63 6.20
C TRP A 127 5.92 4.11 4.81
N MET A 128 7.14 3.62 4.62
CA MET A 128 7.60 3.05 3.36
C MET A 128 6.72 1.87 2.91
N ALA A 129 6.32 0.99 3.83
CA ALA A 129 5.43 -0.12 3.53
C ALA A 129 4.03 0.37 3.09
N PHE A 130 3.44 1.33 3.79
CA PHE A 130 2.10 1.83 3.50
C PHE A 130 2.04 2.64 2.20
N TYR A 131 3.00 3.53 1.95
CA TYR A 131 3.06 4.30 0.71
C TYR A 131 3.39 3.42 -0.50
N SER A 132 4.29 2.44 -0.36
CA SER A 132 4.61 1.51 -1.46
C SER A 132 3.43 0.58 -1.80
N ALA A 133 2.72 0.06 -0.80
CA ALA A 133 1.52 -0.73 -1.02
C ALA A 133 0.41 0.10 -1.70
N GLY A 134 0.15 1.31 -1.21
CA GLY A 134 -0.81 2.23 -1.81
C GLY A 134 -0.48 2.53 -3.28
N LEU A 135 0.78 2.85 -3.58
CA LEU A 135 1.25 3.10 -4.94
C LEU A 135 1.04 1.88 -5.87
N ALA A 136 1.31 0.66 -5.38
CA ALA A 136 1.13 -0.56 -6.16
C ALA A 136 -0.35 -0.88 -6.44
N VAL A 137 -1.23 -0.67 -5.46
CA VAL A 137 -2.69 -0.85 -5.61
C VAL A 137 -3.24 0.19 -6.59
N LEU A 138 -2.89 1.46 -6.43
CA LEU A 138 -3.34 2.53 -7.33
C LEU A 138 -2.85 2.30 -8.76
N THR A 139 -1.62 1.83 -8.94
CA THR A 139 -1.08 1.48 -10.27
C THR A 139 -1.86 0.33 -10.89
N THR A 140 -2.24 -0.68 -10.09
CA THR A 140 -3.10 -1.78 -10.55
C THR A 140 -4.46 -1.24 -11.00
N ALA A 141 -5.10 -0.38 -10.20
CA ALA A 141 -6.38 0.23 -10.54
C ALA A 141 -6.30 1.12 -11.79
N TYR A 142 -5.21 1.88 -11.95
CA TYR A 142 -4.98 2.73 -13.11
C TYR A 142 -4.83 1.91 -14.40
N ARG A 143 -4.02 0.84 -14.36
CA ARG A 143 -3.78 -0.06 -15.50
C ARG A 143 -5.01 -0.87 -15.91
N ARG A 144 -5.87 -1.23 -14.95
CA ARG A 144 -7.13 -1.94 -15.23
C ARG A 144 -8.25 -1.04 -15.73
N GLY A 145 -8.23 0.22 -15.32
CA GLY A 145 -9.35 1.15 -15.51
C GLY A 145 -10.45 0.92 -14.48
N LEU A 146 -10.96 2.01 -13.91
CA LEU A 146 -11.95 1.98 -12.82
C LEU A 146 -13.29 1.34 -13.21
N SER A 147 -13.65 1.42 -14.49
CA SER A 147 -14.85 0.79 -15.07
C SER A 147 -14.74 -0.73 -15.16
N ASN A 148 -13.52 -1.26 -15.22
CA ASN A 148 -13.25 -2.69 -15.33
C ASN A 148 -12.68 -3.25 -14.01
N LEU A 149 -12.93 -2.61 -12.87
CA LEU A 149 -12.48 -3.18 -11.59
C LEU A 149 -13.28 -4.41 -11.17
N GLN A 150 -14.50 -4.55 -11.70
CA GLN A 150 -15.45 -5.60 -11.36
C GLN A 150 -15.92 -6.25 -12.66
N ARG A 151 -15.78 -7.58 -12.74
CA ARG A 151 -16.17 -8.36 -13.91
C ARG A 151 -17.55 -8.93 -13.64
N HIS A 152 -18.31 -9.06 -14.71
CA HIS A 152 -19.63 -9.66 -14.66
C HIS A 152 -19.63 -10.87 -15.60
N CYS A 153 -20.35 -11.92 -15.22
CA CYS A 153 -20.63 -13.01 -16.15
C CYS A 153 -21.64 -12.53 -17.22
N PRO A 154 -21.86 -13.30 -18.31
CA PRO A 154 -22.85 -12.97 -19.33
C PRO A 154 -24.29 -12.76 -18.80
N PHE A 155 -24.58 -13.30 -17.60
CA PHE A 155 -25.87 -13.18 -16.92
C PHE A 155 -25.90 -12.06 -15.86
N GLY A 156 -24.85 -11.25 -15.75
CA GLY A 156 -24.83 -10.07 -14.87
C GLY A 156 -24.42 -10.31 -13.42
N HIS A 157 -24.01 -11.53 -13.03
CA HIS A 157 -23.49 -11.78 -11.69
C HIS A 157 -22.06 -11.26 -11.55
N ASP A 158 -21.72 -10.77 -10.35
CA ASP A 158 -20.35 -10.45 -9.97
C ASP A 158 -19.46 -11.68 -9.99
N VAL A 159 -18.26 -11.54 -10.56
CA VAL A 159 -17.27 -12.61 -10.65
C VAL A 159 -15.89 -12.11 -10.25
N GLY A 160 -15.12 -12.99 -9.62
CA GLY A 160 -13.74 -12.73 -9.26
C GLY A 160 -12.86 -12.59 -10.49
N TRP A 161 -11.77 -11.82 -10.35
CA TRP A 161 -10.87 -11.56 -11.48
C TRP A 161 -10.15 -12.82 -12.00
N SER A 162 -9.95 -13.81 -11.13
CA SER A 162 -9.35 -15.10 -11.44
C SER A 162 -10.38 -16.18 -11.82
N ASP A 163 -11.67 -15.86 -11.84
CA ASP A 163 -12.71 -16.86 -12.04
C ASP A 163 -12.80 -17.24 -13.52
N LYS A 164 -12.68 -18.54 -13.79
CA LYS A 164 -12.96 -19.12 -15.12
C LYS A 164 -14.44 -19.41 -15.32
N PHE A 165 -15.18 -19.57 -14.22
CA PHE A 165 -16.61 -19.86 -14.19
C PHE A 165 -17.28 -18.99 -13.13
N CYS A 166 -18.50 -18.53 -13.39
CA CYS A 166 -19.27 -17.78 -12.41
C CYS A 166 -19.65 -18.67 -11.21
N PRO A 167 -19.37 -18.26 -9.95
CA PRO A 167 -19.69 -19.06 -8.77
C PRO A 167 -21.20 -19.18 -8.54
N THR A 168 -22.01 -18.26 -9.08
CA THR A 168 -23.47 -18.23 -8.90
C THR A 168 -24.21 -19.08 -9.94
N CYS A 169 -23.84 -18.98 -11.23
CA CYS A 169 -24.58 -19.62 -12.33
C CYS A 169 -23.77 -20.64 -13.15
N GLY A 170 -22.48 -20.82 -12.87
CA GLY A 170 -21.62 -21.76 -13.59
C GLY A 170 -21.22 -21.35 -15.01
N ALA A 171 -21.66 -20.20 -15.50
CA ALA A 171 -21.32 -19.72 -16.84
C ALA A 171 -19.81 -19.50 -17.00
N SER A 172 -19.24 -19.94 -18.13
CA SER A 172 -17.83 -19.69 -18.47
C SER A 172 -17.58 -18.21 -18.71
N ILE A 173 -16.47 -17.69 -18.19
CA ILE A 173 -16.10 -16.29 -18.32
C ILE A 173 -15.04 -16.16 -19.41
N PRO A 174 -15.27 -15.38 -20.48
CA PRO A 174 -14.28 -15.22 -21.54
C PRO A 174 -12.99 -14.65 -20.94
N ALA A 175 -11.85 -15.30 -21.21
CA ALA A 175 -10.56 -14.85 -20.72
C ALA A 175 -10.26 -13.45 -21.29
N ASP A 176 -9.95 -12.49 -20.41
CA ASP A 176 -9.54 -11.16 -20.85
C ASP A 176 -8.24 -11.28 -21.66
N SER A 177 -8.29 -10.92 -22.93
CA SER A 177 -7.17 -10.92 -23.88
C SER A 177 -6.15 -9.81 -23.63
N SER A 178 -6.29 -9.02 -22.56
CA SER A 178 -5.45 -7.86 -22.23
C SER A 178 -4.24 -8.17 -21.34
N LEU A 179 -3.98 -9.46 -21.07
CA LEU A 179 -2.88 -9.93 -20.21
C LEU A 179 -1.84 -10.81 -20.94
N SER A 180 -1.84 -10.85 -22.28
CA SER A 180 -0.74 -11.43 -23.07
C SER A 180 0.34 -10.41 -23.35
#